data_AF-A0A7W7Z3U8-F1
#
_entry.id   AF-A0A7W7Z3U8-F1
#
_cell.length_a   1.000
_cell.length_b   1.000
_cell.length_c   1.000
_cell.angle_alpha   90.00
_cell.angle_beta   90.00
_cell.angle_gamma   90.00
#
_symmetry.space_group_name_H-M   'P 1'
#
loop_
_entity.id
_entity.type
_entity.pdbx_description
1 polymer ?
#
loop_
_entity_poly.entity_id
_entity_poly.type
_entity_poly.pdbx_seq_one_letter_code
_entity_poly.pdbx_strand_id
1 'polypeptide(L)'
;MKKKLPKLRSDAAAEAFVAEADLTQYDLSGMVPMRFELKPKDKSVNLRLPAQLLEAVQQRAKQAGIPYQRYIRMALERALQGSKLQRRAPDAAQRVSVAT
;
A
#
# COMPACT_ATOMS: atom_id res chain seq x y z
N MET A 1 -18.73 -24.78 7.29
CA MET A 1 -18.73 -23.47 7.97
C MET A 1 -17.29 -23.15 8.38
N LYS A 2 -16.81 -21.92 8.15
CA LYS A 2 -15.45 -21.52 8.58
C LYS A 2 -15.41 -21.27 10.09
N LYS A 3 -14.28 -21.58 10.72
CA LYS A 3 -14.07 -21.39 12.18
C LYS A 3 -13.92 -19.91 12.50
N LYS A 4 -14.37 -19.47 13.68
CA LYS A 4 -14.11 -18.11 14.15
C LYS A 4 -12.63 -17.97 14.57
N LEU A 5 -12.04 -16.81 14.32
CA LEU A 5 -10.71 -16.48 14.83
C LEU A 5 -10.71 -16.51 16.37
N PRO A 6 -9.70 -17.12 17.00
CA PRO A 6 -9.58 -17.16 18.46
C PRO A 6 -9.23 -15.77 19.01
N LYS A 7 -9.62 -15.52 20.27
CA LYS A 7 -9.14 -14.33 21.01
C LYS A 7 -7.75 -14.61 21.55
N LEU A 8 -6.73 -14.00 20.95
CA LEU A 8 -5.33 -14.09 21.37
C LEU A 8 -5.03 -12.93 22.32
N ARG A 9 -4.36 -13.21 23.45
CA ARG A 9 -4.13 -12.23 24.53
C ARG A 9 -2.71 -11.66 24.58
N SER A 10 -1.83 -12.13 23.71
CA SER A 10 -0.45 -11.65 23.59
C SER A 10 0.04 -11.81 22.15
N ASP A 11 1.03 -11.01 21.79
CA ASP A 11 1.66 -11.06 20.48
C ASP A 11 2.36 -12.42 20.25
N ALA A 12 3.05 -12.95 21.26
CA ALA A 12 3.68 -14.28 21.19
C ALA A 12 2.65 -15.40 20.91
N ALA A 13 1.44 -15.32 21.51
CA ALA A 13 0.37 -16.28 21.23
C ALA A 13 -0.19 -16.09 19.81
N ALA A 14 -0.22 -14.87 19.31
CA ALA A 14 -0.63 -14.58 17.94
C ALA A 14 0.38 -15.10 16.91
N GLU A 15 1.68 -14.92 17.17
CA GLU A 15 2.77 -15.43 16.34
C GLU A 15 2.72 -16.96 16.24
N ALA A 16 2.65 -17.65 17.37
CA ALA A 16 2.53 -19.11 17.40
C ALA A 16 1.28 -19.60 16.64
N PHE A 17 0.13 -18.95 16.84
CA PHE A 17 -1.10 -19.29 16.14
C PHE A 17 -0.95 -19.15 14.61
N VAL A 18 -0.37 -18.04 14.13
CA VAL A 18 -0.20 -17.80 12.70
C VAL A 18 0.83 -18.76 12.08
N ALA A 19 1.86 -19.16 12.84
CA ALA A 19 2.89 -20.08 12.37
C ALA A 19 2.36 -21.52 12.22
N GLU A 20 1.46 -21.95 13.10
CA GLU A 20 1.02 -23.34 13.19
C GLU A 20 -0.36 -23.61 12.57
N ALA A 21 -1.25 -22.61 12.56
CA ALA A 21 -2.63 -22.81 12.12
C ALA A 21 -2.80 -22.66 10.59
N ASP A 22 -3.60 -23.54 10.00
CA ASP A 22 -4.11 -23.34 8.64
C ASP A 22 -5.19 -22.24 8.62
N LEU A 23 -4.79 -21.03 8.24
CA LEU A 23 -5.65 -19.85 8.20
C LEU A 23 -6.80 -19.97 7.18
N THR A 24 -6.72 -20.87 6.20
CA THR A 24 -7.80 -21.05 5.20
C THR A 24 -9.10 -21.56 5.82
N GLN A 25 -8.99 -22.21 7.00
CA GLN A 25 -10.13 -22.74 7.75
C GLN A 25 -10.89 -21.69 8.56
N TYR A 26 -10.36 -20.48 8.67
CA TYR A 26 -10.91 -19.42 9.51
C TYR A 26 -11.71 -18.38 8.70
N ASP A 27 -12.72 -17.80 9.34
CA ASP A 27 -13.46 -16.68 8.79
C ASP A 27 -12.66 -15.38 8.92
N LEU A 28 -12.15 -14.91 7.79
CA LEU A 28 -11.34 -13.68 7.68
C LEU A 28 -12.13 -12.51 7.06
N SER A 29 -13.45 -12.64 6.89
CA SER A 29 -14.28 -11.65 6.19
C SER A 29 -14.29 -10.26 6.87
N GLY A 30 -14.04 -10.22 8.18
CA GLY A 30 -13.91 -8.97 8.94
C GLY A 30 -12.52 -8.33 8.89
N MET A 31 -11.53 -8.95 8.23
CA MET A 31 -10.19 -8.37 8.15
C MET A 31 -10.15 -7.26 7.11
N VAL A 32 -9.55 -6.12 7.47
CA VAL A 32 -9.30 -5.00 6.57
C VAL A 32 -7.82 -4.95 6.19
N PRO A 33 -7.48 -4.66 4.92
CA PRO A 33 -6.09 -4.48 4.53
C PRO A 33 -5.42 -3.38 5.36
N MET A 34 -4.36 -3.74 6.09
CA MET A 34 -3.57 -2.81 6.88
C MET A 34 -2.20 -2.60 6.23
N ARG A 35 -1.78 -1.34 6.08
CA ARG A 35 -0.48 -0.98 5.52
C ARG A 35 0.44 -0.46 6.62
N PHE A 36 1.41 -1.27 7.03
CA PHE A 36 2.42 -0.88 8.01
C PHE A 36 3.48 0.03 7.38
N GLU A 37 3.94 1.04 8.14
CA GLU A 37 5.12 1.81 7.76
C GLU A 37 6.39 1.07 8.19
N LEU A 38 6.83 0.09 7.41
CA LEU A 38 7.96 -0.78 7.77
C LEU A 38 9.33 -0.14 7.50
N LYS A 39 9.40 0.91 6.66
CA LYS A 39 10.67 1.56 6.32
C LYS A 39 10.93 2.81 7.18
N PRO A 40 12.14 2.95 7.75
CA PRO A 40 12.51 4.14 8.51
C PRO A 40 12.53 5.39 7.62
N LYS A 41 12.29 6.56 8.22
CA LYS A 41 12.44 7.89 7.60
C LYS A 41 13.93 8.22 7.49
N ASP A 42 14.58 7.78 6.42
CA ASP A 42 16.03 7.91 6.21
C ASP A 42 16.45 9.19 5.46
N LYS A 43 15.53 9.82 4.70
CA LYS A 43 15.81 11.04 3.92
C LYS A 43 14.70 12.09 4.04
N SER A 44 15.11 13.36 4.03
CA SER A 44 14.23 14.53 4.02
C SER A 44 14.05 15.07 2.60
N VAL A 45 12.85 15.57 2.30
CA VAL A 45 12.54 16.26 1.03
C VAL A 45 12.22 17.72 1.35
N ASN A 46 12.90 18.65 0.69
CA ASN A 46 12.56 20.07 0.71
C ASN A 46 11.82 20.42 -0.59
N LEU A 47 10.60 20.94 -0.49
CA LEU A 47 9.73 21.21 -1.64
C LEU A 47 8.97 22.53 -1.43
N ARG A 48 8.86 23.32 -2.50
CA ARG A 48 7.97 24.50 -2.53
C ARG A 48 6.62 24.09 -3.09
N LEU A 49 5.55 24.48 -2.42
CA LEU A 49 4.17 24.17 -2.77
C LEU A 49 3.30 25.43 -2.67
N PRO A 50 2.29 25.61 -3.55
CA PRO A 50 1.22 26.58 -3.31
C PRO A 50 0.51 26.27 -1.98
N ALA A 51 0.15 27.31 -1.23
CA ALA A 51 -0.50 27.17 0.08
C ALA A 51 -1.79 26.33 -0.01
N GLN A 52 -2.64 26.61 -1.00
CA GLN A 52 -3.88 25.88 -1.24
C GLN A 52 -3.67 24.37 -1.45
N LEU A 53 -2.56 23.99 -2.10
CA LEU A 53 -2.25 22.57 -2.32
C LEU A 53 -1.83 21.89 -1.00
N LEU A 54 -1.02 22.57 -0.18
CA LEU A 54 -0.63 22.04 1.12
C LEU A 54 -1.85 21.86 2.04
N GLU A 55 -2.76 22.83 2.05
CA GLU A 55 -4.03 22.74 2.80
C GLU A 55 -4.88 21.55 2.34
N ALA A 56 -5.05 21.38 1.03
CA ALA A 56 -5.80 20.25 0.49
C ALA A 56 -5.20 18.89 0.89
N VAL A 57 -3.86 18.79 0.91
CA VAL A 57 -3.14 17.58 1.37
C VAL A 57 -3.40 17.32 2.85
N GLN A 58 -3.34 18.35 3.69
CA GLN A 58 -3.62 18.23 5.13
C GLN A 58 -5.07 17.81 5.40
N GLN A 59 -6.04 18.37 4.68
CA GLN A 59 -7.45 18.00 4.80
C GLN A 59 -7.68 16.53 4.42
N ARG A 60 -7.09 16.07 3.31
CA ARG A 60 -7.16 14.66 2.89
C ARG A 60 -6.52 13.72 3.91
N ALA A 61 -5.39 14.11 4.50
CA ALA A 61 -4.74 13.33 5.55
C ALA A 61 -5.62 13.20 6.80
N LYS A 62 -6.28 14.30 7.21
CA LYS A 62 -7.24 14.30 8.33
C LYS A 62 -8.43 13.39 8.06
N GLN A 63 -9.02 13.45 6.85
CA GLN A 63 -10.12 12.56 6.43
C GLN A 63 -9.70 11.08 6.45
N ALA A 64 -8.45 10.79 6.09
CA ALA A 64 -7.89 9.44 6.13
C ALA A 64 -7.41 9.00 7.52
N GLY A 65 -7.49 9.85 8.55
CA GLY A 65 -7.05 9.55 9.91
C GLY A 65 -5.55 9.28 10.05
N ILE A 66 -4.72 9.86 9.18
CA ILE A 66 -3.27 9.63 9.16
C ILE A 66 -2.46 10.94 9.21
N PRO A 67 -1.22 10.94 9.72
CA PRO A 67 -0.36 12.12 9.67
C PRO A 67 -0.13 12.61 8.23
N TYR A 68 -0.11 13.93 8.03
CA TYR A 68 0.02 14.50 6.68
C TYR A 68 1.30 14.05 5.94
N GLN A 69 2.43 13.89 6.66
CA GLN A 69 3.67 13.36 6.07
C GLN A 69 3.50 11.93 5.53
N ARG A 70 2.76 11.09 6.27
CA ARG A 70 2.43 9.72 5.83
C ARG A 70 1.55 9.75 4.59
N TYR A 71 0.58 10.65 4.55
CA TYR A 71 -0.25 10.85 3.37
C TYR A 71 0.58 11.25 2.13
N ILE A 72 1.53 12.19 2.29
CA ILE A 72 2.45 12.59 1.20
C ILE A 72 3.25 11.38 0.70
N ARG A 73 3.86 10.60 1.61
CA ARG A 73 4.59 9.39 1.24
C ARG A 73 3.71 8.41 0.44
N MET A 74 2.51 8.12 0.93
CA MET A 74 1.57 7.21 0.25
C MET A 74 1.18 7.71 -1.15
N ALA A 75 1.03 9.03 -1.31
CA ALA A 75 0.75 9.64 -2.61
C ALA A 75 1.92 9.43 -3.60
N LEU A 76 3.16 9.66 -3.15
CA LEU A 76 4.37 9.41 -3.95
C LEU A 76 4.51 7.94 -4.33
N GLU A 77 4.30 7.03 -3.38
CA GLU A 77 4.34 5.58 -3.63
C GLU A 77 3.30 5.15 -4.67
N ARG A 78 2.07 5.68 -4.59
CA ARG A 78 1.00 5.40 -5.56
C ARG A 78 1.34 5.92 -6.95
N ALA A 79 1.91 7.12 -7.05
CA ALA A 79 2.35 7.70 -8.33
C ALA A 79 3.41 6.81 -9.01
N LEU A 80 4.35 6.26 -8.24
CA LEU A 80 5.36 5.34 -8.76
C LEU A 80 4.78 3.99 -9.18
N GLN A 81 3.75 3.48 -8.48
CA GLN A 81 3.10 2.21 -8.83
C GLN A 81 2.31 2.30 -10.15
N GLY A 82 1.58 3.40 -10.37
CA GLY A 82 0.85 3.63 -11.63
C GLY A 82 1.77 3.67 -12.86
N SER A 83 3.00 4.18 -12.70
CA SER A 83 3.98 4.23 -13.79
C SER A 83 4.48 2.84 -14.22
N LYS A 84 4.46 1.83 -13.33
CA LYS A 84 4.90 0.46 -13.66
C LYS A 84 3.90 -0.30 -14.54
N LEU A 85 2.63 0.06 -14.48
CA LEU A 85 1.57 -0.51 -15.32
C LEU A 85 1.59 0.07 -16.73
N GLN A 86 1.90 1.37 -16.88
CA GLN A 86 1.95 2.03 -18.19
C GLN A 86 3.16 1.59 -19.04
N ARG A 87 4.25 1.11 -18.45
CA ARG A 87 5.41 0.60 -19.20
C ARG A 87 5.25 -0.83 -19.73
N ARG A 88 4.09 -1.49 -19.50
CA ARG A 88 3.90 -2.93 -19.80
C ARG A 88 3.02 -3.23 -21.02
N ALA A 89 2.63 -2.25 -21.85
CA ALA A 89 2.01 -2.50 -23.15
C ALA A 89 2.27 -1.37 -24.17
N PRO A 90 2.38 -1.65 -25.50
CA PRO A 90 2.70 -2.89 -26.20
C PRO A 90 3.95 -2.78 -27.11
N ASP A 91 4.72 -3.85 -27.27
CA ASP A 91 5.72 -3.98 -28.34
C ASP A 91 5.32 -5.11 -29.31
N ALA A 92 4.14 -4.94 -29.92
CA ALA A 92 3.57 -5.91 -30.88
C ALA A 92 3.24 -5.28 -32.25
N ALA A 93 3.71 -4.07 -32.53
CA ALA A 93 3.41 -3.37 -33.79
C ALA A 93 4.66 -2.99 -34.61
N GLN A 94 5.84 -3.55 -34.30
CA GLN A 94 7.05 -3.28 -35.07
C GLN A 94 7.78 -4.57 -35.46
N ARG A 95 7.16 -5.34 -36.36
CA ARG A 95 7.94 -6.08 -37.35
C ARG A 95 7.76 -5.40 -38.68
N VAL A 96 8.78 -4.60 -38.96
CA VAL A 96 8.99 -3.79 -40.15
C VAL A 96 9.09 -4.70 -41.36
N SER A 97 8.27 -4.37 -42.36
CA SER A 97 8.53 -4.58 -43.78
C SER A 97 9.97 -4.23 -44.14
N VAL A 98 10.85 -5.21 -44.36
CA VAL A 98 12.08 -5.01 -45.15
C VAL A 98 12.39 -6.25 -45.99
N ALA A 99 12.20 -6.04 -47.30
CA ALA A 99 13.01 -6.51 -48.44
C ALA A 99 12.98 -7.97 -48.92
N THR A 100 12.64 -8.03 -50.21
CA THR A 100 12.99 -8.99 -51.30
C THR A 100 12.02 -10.13 -51.54
#